data_AF-A0A524D4W7-F1
#
_entry.id   AF-A0A524D4W7-F1
#
_cell.length_a   1.000
_cell.length_b   1.000
_cell.length_c   1.000
_cell.angle_alpha   90.00
_cell.angle_beta   90.00
_cell.angle_gamma   90.00
#
_symmetry.space_group_name_H-M   'P 1'
#
loop_
_entity.id
_entity.type
_entity.pdbx_description
1 polymer ?
#
loop_
_entity_poly.entity_id
_entity_poly.type
_entity_poly.pdbx_seq_one_letter_code
_entity_poly.pdbx_strand_id
1 'polypeptide(L)'
;MQTSCWASIVRAKLSPRISINREIFRAQTFLYTPKRGTRDRMTFEKWLQAFGKLDYVQGTERPDVECILCAVRDDDVRVKSLKYYQDDLIFITLNLYPYNPGHSLIVPTRHCLKFQELTKEEILHLSRAIQGLQLMFNEIYSPHGYNIGINQGAAGASIDHLHWHLVPRYTQELGFIDIVGNTRVVVEGLDGVMKKVQENVDKFLNSEFFKGFD
;
A
#
# COMPACT_ATOMS: atom_id res chain seq x y z
N MET A 1 -30.20 9.04 -50.38
CA MET A 1 -29.43 9.54 -51.55
C MET A 1 -27.99 9.72 -51.08
N GLN A 2 -27.20 8.65 -51.10
CA GLN A 2 -26.32 8.21 -52.19
C GLN A 2 -25.07 9.09 -52.37
N THR A 3 -23.97 8.49 -51.95
CA THR A 3 -22.56 8.76 -52.22
C THR A 3 -22.22 8.72 -53.72
N SER A 4 -21.30 9.58 -54.17
CA SER A 4 -20.41 9.31 -55.31
C SER A 4 -19.11 10.08 -55.10
N CYS A 5 -17.95 9.46 -54.90
CA CYS A 5 -17.14 8.59 -55.77
C CYS A 5 -16.21 9.38 -56.72
N TRP A 6 -14.94 9.45 -56.30
CA TRP A 6 -13.70 9.31 -57.08
C TRP A 6 -13.27 10.34 -58.16
N ALA A 7 -12.20 11.05 -57.81
CA ALA A 7 -10.89 11.16 -58.49
C ALA A 7 -10.76 11.81 -59.89
N SER A 8 -9.94 12.87 -59.96
CA SER A 8 -9.10 13.29 -61.11
C SER A 8 -8.06 14.31 -60.59
N ILE A 9 -6.74 14.02 -60.58
CA ILE A 9 -5.72 14.28 -61.64
C ILE A 9 -5.34 15.79 -61.69
N VAL A 10 -4.09 16.30 -61.77
CA VAL A 10 -2.69 15.83 -61.77
C VAL A 10 -1.78 17.08 -61.59
N ARG A 11 -0.68 16.91 -60.84
CA ARG A 11 0.66 17.57 -60.89
C ARG A 11 0.81 19.03 -61.38
N ALA A 12 1.45 19.82 -60.52
CA ALA A 12 2.62 20.62 -60.91
C ALA A 12 3.71 20.50 -59.83
N LYS A 13 4.82 19.86 -60.18
CA LYS A 13 6.09 19.89 -59.43
C LYS A 13 6.72 21.27 -59.67
N LEU A 14 7.37 21.82 -58.64
CA LEU A 14 8.76 22.32 -58.67
C LEU A 14 9.15 22.77 -57.26
N SER A 15 10.03 22.00 -56.61
CA SER A 15 10.85 22.48 -55.50
C SER A 15 12.03 23.29 -56.06
N PRO A 16 12.58 24.23 -55.29
CA PRO A 16 13.77 23.84 -54.51
C PRO A 16 13.78 24.38 -53.07
N ARG A 17 14.44 23.57 -52.23
CA ARG A 17 14.93 23.79 -50.86
C ARG A 17 15.04 25.27 -50.43
N ILE A 18 14.28 25.62 -49.39
CA ILE A 18 14.64 26.71 -48.47
C ILE A 18 15.16 26.05 -47.19
N SER A 19 16.44 26.27 -46.89
CA SER A 19 17.09 25.84 -45.67
C SER A 19 16.57 26.68 -44.49
N ILE A 20 15.70 26.11 -43.67
CA ILE A 20 15.33 26.72 -42.40
C ILE A 20 16.51 26.53 -41.44
N ASN A 21 17.10 27.66 -41.07
CA ASN A 21 18.27 27.74 -40.22
C ASN A 21 17.94 27.22 -38.81
N ARG A 22 18.56 26.11 -38.39
CA ARG A 22 18.27 25.37 -37.14
C ARG A 22 18.70 26.09 -35.85
N GLU A 23 19.21 27.31 -35.94
CA GLU A 23 19.71 28.06 -34.77
C GLU A 23 18.66 28.89 -34.03
N ILE A 24 17.52 29.21 -34.66
CA ILE A 24 16.51 30.09 -34.04
C ILE A 24 15.61 29.33 -33.04
N PHE A 25 15.56 28.00 -33.10
CA PHE A 25 14.85 27.17 -32.11
C PHE A 25 15.68 26.78 -30.88
N ARG A 26 16.88 27.36 -30.71
CA ARG A 26 17.80 27.06 -29.59
C ARG A 26 17.91 28.16 -28.52
N ALA A 27 17.18 29.26 -28.63
CA ALA A 27 17.37 30.43 -27.78
C ALA A 27 16.24 30.72 -26.78
N GLN A 28 15.56 29.69 -26.25
CA GLN A 28 14.63 29.86 -25.11
C GLN A 28 14.53 28.64 -24.18
N THR A 29 15.58 27.82 -24.12
CA THR A 29 15.64 26.61 -23.26
C THR A 29 16.89 26.56 -22.38
N PHE A 30 17.42 27.72 -22.02
CA PHE A 30 18.54 27.83 -21.09
C PHE A 30 18.26 28.98 -20.13
N LEU A 31 17.75 28.66 -18.94
CA LEU A 31 18.04 29.29 -17.64
C LEU A 31 17.12 28.72 -16.55
N TYR A 32 16.92 27.40 -16.54
CA TYR A 32 16.76 26.65 -15.29
C TYR A 32 17.03 25.17 -15.58
N THR A 33 18.28 24.84 -15.91
CA THR A 33 18.77 23.48 -15.76
C THR A 33 18.96 23.26 -14.27
N PRO A 34 18.10 22.50 -13.58
CA PRO A 34 18.45 22.07 -12.23
C PRO A 34 19.72 21.24 -12.42
N LYS A 35 20.79 21.58 -11.68
CA LYS A 35 21.94 20.69 -11.54
C LYS A 35 21.37 19.29 -11.32
N ARG A 36 21.78 18.31 -12.15
CA ARG A 36 21.55 16.88 -11.90
C ARG A 36 22.28 16.52 -10.61
N GLY A 37 21.76 16.97 -9.48
CA GLY A 37 21.88 16.25 -8.24
C GLY A 37 21.11 14.96 -8.44
N THR A 38 21.67 13.87 -7.97
CA THR A 38 21.02 12.58 -7.79
C THR A 38 19.76 12.77 -6.95
N ARG A 39 18.66 13.24 -7.56
CA ARG A 39 17.33 13.17 -6.96
C ARG A 39 16.98 11.70 -7.00
N ASP A 40 17.25 11.10 -5.86
CA ASP A 40 16.81 9.83 -5.36
C ASP A 40 15.57 9.29 -6.07
N ARG A 41 15.75 8.61 -7.22
CA ARG A 41 14.67 7.88 -7.90
C ARG A 41 14.03 6.86 -6.96
N MET A 42 14.86 6.33 -6.04
CA MET A 42 14.47 5.41 -4.99
C MET A 42 13.46 6.05 -4.02
N THR A 43 13.49 7.37 -3.78
CA THR A 43 12.47 8.00 -2.94
C THR A 43 11.10 7.89 -3.56
N PHE A 44 10.88 8.31 -4.82
CA PHE A 44 9.53 8.32 -5.42
C PHE A 44 8.94 6.91 -5.60
N GLU A 45 9.76 5.93 -5.99
CA GLU A 45 9.32 4.53 -6.16
C GLU A 45 8.78 3.92 -4.85
N LYS A 46 9.29 4.31 -3.68
CA LYS A 46 8.78 3.84 -2.37
C LYS A 46 7.32 4.25 -2.09
N TRP A 47 6.78 5.24 -2.80
CA TRP A 47 5.43 5.78 -2.58
C TRP A 47 4.44 5.25 -3.63
N LEU A 48 4.93 4.51 -4.63
CA LEU A 48 4.15 3.90 -5.71
C LEU A 48 4.02 2.40 -5.49
N GLN A 49 2.79 1.91 -5.40
CA GLN A 49 2.53 0.51 -5.03
C GLN A 49 2.24 -0.44 -6.20
N ALA A 50 2.30 0.03 -7.45
CA ALA A 50 1.95 -0.78 -8.61
C ALA A 50 3.01 -1.85 -8.96
N PHE A 51 4.30 -1.58 -8.70
CA PHE A 51 5.37 -2.32 -9.38
C PHE A 51 5.76 -3.67 -8.73
N GLY A 52 5.49 -3.90 -7.44
CA GLY A 52 5.88 -5.16 -6.76
C GLY A 52 4.74 -6.08 -6.34
N LYS A 53 3.49 -5.59 -6.38
CA LYS A 53 2.33 -6.37 -5.93
C LYS A 53 1.99 -7.53 -6.88
N LEU A 54 2.20 -7.33 -8.18
CA LEU A 54 1.95 -8.36 -9.18
C LEU A 54 2.92 -9.54 -9.02
N ASP A 55 4.22 -9.28 -8.86
CA ASP A 55 5.23 -10.33 -8.69
C ASP A 55 5.05 -11.10 -7.37
N TYR A 56 4.70 -10.41 -6.28
CA TYR A 56 4.38 -11.06 -5.00
C TYR A 56 3.11 -11.92 -5.04
N VAL A 57 2.08 -11.47 -5.78
CA VAL A 57 0.84 -12.24 -5.98
C VAL A 57 1.06 -13.40 -6.95
N GLN A 58 1.92 -13.25 -7.95
CA GLN A 58 2.32 -14.29 -8.91
C GLN A 58 3.30 -15.31 -8.30
N GLY A 59 3.83 -15.05 -7.09
CA GLY A 59 4.59 -16.01 -6.30
C GLY A 59 6.10 -16.03 -6.57
N THR A 60 6.61 -15.18 -7.46
CA THR A 60 8.03 -15.13 -7.84
C THR A 60 8.94 -14.57 -6.74
N GLU A 61 8.40 -13.82 -5.79
CA GLU A 61 9.15 -13.22 -4.65
C GLU A 61 8.66 -13.70 -3.27
N ARG A 62 7.87 -14.78 -3.20
CA ARG A 62 7.42 -15.30 -1.89
C ARG A 62 8.57 -16.02 -1.19
N PRO A 63 8.90 -15.67 0.06
CA PRO A 63 9.91 -16.38 0.83
C PRO A 63 9.47 -17.84 1.05
N ASP A 64 10.43 -18.75 1.01
CA ASP A 64 10.21 -20.20 1.22
C ASP A 64 9.96 -20.49 2.71
N VAL A 65 8.73 -20.27 3.15
CA VAL A 65 8.23 -20.51 4.50
C VAL A 65 6.83 -21.12 4.45
N GLU A 66 6.50 -22.00 5.39
CA GLU A 66 5.16 -22.63 5.45
C GLU A 66 4.05 -21.61 5.68
N CYS A 67 4.29 -20.62 6.55
CA CYS A 67 3.35 -19.53 6.80
C CYS A 67 4.10 -18.21 7.05
N ILE A 68 3.87 -17.22 6.17
CA ILE A 68 4.50 -15.90 6.24
C ILE A 68 4.17 -15.18 7.55
N LEU A 69 2.94 -15.30 8.03
CA LEU A 69 2.52 -14.65 9.28
C LEU A 69 3.13 -15.31 10.51
N CYS A 70 3.31 -16.63 10.52
CA CYS A 70 4.07 -17.29 11.59
C CYS A 70 5.55 -16.89 11.54
N ALA A 71 6.14 -16.78 10.34
CA ALA A 71 7.51 -16.29 10.19
C ALA A 71 7.67 -14.84 10.70
N VAL A 72 6.66 -13.96 10.51
CA VAL A 72 6.64 -12.61 11.11
C VAL A 72 6.51 -12.66 12.64
N ARG A 73 5.66 -13.54 13.18
CA ARG A 73 5.52 -13.76 14.63
C ARG A 73 6.85 -14.19 15.25
N ASP A 74 7.58 -15.07 14.58
CA ASP A 74 8.83 -15.67 15.08
C ASP A 74 10.09 -14.86 14.71
N ASP A 75 9.92 -13.70 14.06
CA ASP A 75 11.00 -12.81 13.59
C ASP A 75 12.04 -13.53 12.69
N ASP A 76 11.55 -14.37 11.79
CA ASP A 76 12.37 -15.08 10.82
C ASP A 76 13.08 -14.11 9.87
N VAL A 77 14.41 -14.24 9.76
CA VAL A 77 15.27 -13.39 8.93
C VAL A 77 14.91 -13.40 7.44
N ARG A 78 14.19 -14.42 6.96
CA ARG A 78 13.74 -14.55 5.57
C ARG A 78 12.59 -13.61 5.23
N VAL A 79 11.87 -13.09 6.23
CA VAL A 79 10.69 -12.25 6.03
C VAL A 79 10.92 -10.85 6.59
N LYS A 80 10.55 -9.84 5.82
CA LYS A 80 10.56 -8.46 6.32
C LYS A 80 9.46 -8.29 7.37
N SER A 81 9.86 -8.25 8.64
CA SER A 81 8.94 -7.97 9.75
C SER A 81 8.65 -6.47 9.85
N LEU A 82 7.37 -6.10 9.76
CA LEU A 82 6.84 -4.77 10.10
C LEU A 82 5.93 -4.88 11.33
N LYS A 83 6.24 -5.87 12.18
CA LYS A 83 5.55 -6.15 13.43
C LYS A 83 5.89 -5.07 14.45
N TYR A 84 4.88 -4.63 15.19
CA TYR A 84 5.03 -3.53 16.15
C TYR A 84 4.34 -3.75 17.47
N TYR A 85 3.56 -4.82 17.55
CA TYR A 85 2.91 -5.25 18.77
C TYR A 85 2.85 -6.77 18.77
N GLN A 86 3.09 -7.39 19.91
CA GLN A 86 2.93 -8.83 20.11
C GLN A 86 2.69 -9.11 21.59
N ASP A 87 1.74 -10.00 21.85
CA ASP A 87 1.48 -10.63 23.13
C ASP A 87 1.16 -12.13 22.96
N ASP A 88 0.71 -12.77 24.03
CA ASP A 88 0.42 -14.20 24.08
C ASP A 88 -0.73 -14.61 23.14
N LEU A 89 -1.67 -13.71 22.84
CA LEU A 89 -2.89 -14.00 22.08
C LEU A 89 -2.83 -13.49 20.66
N ILE A 90 -2.21 -12.32 20.42
CA ILE A 90 -2.17 -11.67 19.11
C ILE A 90 -0.81 -11.02 18.84
N PHE A 91 -0.57 -10.75 17.57
CA PHE A 91 0.43 -9.79 17.13
C PHE A 91 -0.13 -8.91 16.02
N ILE A 92 0.49 -7.75 15.83
CA ILE A 92 0.06 -6.74 14.87
C ILE A 92 1.24 -6.31 14.02
N THR A 93 1.04 -6.32 12.71
CA THR A 93 2.04 -5.91 11.72
C THR A 93 1.42 -4.97 10.70
N LEU A 94 2.21 -4.04 10.15
CA LEU A 94 1.79 -3.30 8.97
C LEU A 94 1.76 -4.24 7.75
N ASN A 95 0.83 -3.99 6.84
CA ASN A 95 0.82 -4.65 5.55
C ASN A 95 1.98 -4.09 4.69
N LEU A 96 2.73 -4.96 4.02
CA LEU A 96 3.82 -4.57 3.11
C LEU A 96 3.31 -3.76 1.91
N TYR A 97 2.08 -4.01 1.47
CA TYR A 97 1.41 -3.25 0.41
C TYR A 97 0.15 -2.57 0.98
N PRO A 98 0.31 -1.51 1.79
CA PRO A 98 -0.79 -0.91 2.53
C PRO A 98 -1.73 -0.13 1.61
N TYR A 99 -3.05 -0.24 1.77
CA TYR A 99 -3.96 0.59 0.99
C TYR A 99 -3.76 2.06 1.37
N ASN A 100 -3.80 2.37 2.65
CA ASN A 100 -3.55 3.70 3.20
C ASN A 100 -2.53 3.62 4.34
N PRO A 101 -1.91 4.74 4.75
CA PRO A 101 -1.08 4.79 5.95
C PRO A 101 -1.84 4.20 7.15
N GLY A 102 -1.18 3.31 7.88
CA GLY A 102 -1.77 2.60 9.02
C GLY A 102 -2.52 1.31 8.68
N HIS A 103 -2.55 0.85 7.40
CA HIS A 103 -3.10 -0.47 7.07
C HIS A 103 -2.38 -1.57 7.86
N SER A 104 -3.07 -2.07 8.89
CA SER A 104 -2.55 -3.01 9.85
C SER A 104 -3.25 -4.36 9.71
N LEU A 105 -2.50 -5.42 9.95
CA LEU A 105 -2.97 -6.79 10.06
C LEU A 105 -2.93 -7.16 11.54
N ILE A 106 -4.10 -7.43 12.13
CA ILE A 106 -4.21 -8.02 13.47
C ILE A 106 -4.31 -9.54 13.29
N VAL A 107 -3.43 -10.29 13.93
CA VAL A 107 -3.26 -11.73 13.69
C VAL A 107 -3.21 -12.46 15.03
N PRO A 108 -3.93 -13.57 15.21
CA PRO A 108 -3.75 -14.41 16.39
C PRO A 108 -2.34 -14.99 16.42
N THR A 109 -1.73 -15.06 17.60
CA THR A 109 -0.38 -15.62 17.80
C THR A 109 -0.37 -17.11 17.47
N ARG A 110 -1.46 -17.81 17.81
CA ARG A 110 -1.69 -19.19 17.41
C ARG A 110 -2.09 -19.26 15.93
N HIS A 111 -1.44 -20.14 15.18
CA HIS A 111 -1.81 -20.41 13.79
C HIS A 111 -3.22 -21.01 13.72
N CYS A 112 -4.14 -20.28 13.10
CA CYS A 112 -5.49 -20.74 12.80
C CYS A 112 -5.91 -20.29 11.40
N LEU A 113 -6.76 -21.08 10.75
CA LEU A 113 -7.20 -20.83 9.38
C LEU A 113 -8.65 -20.34 9.33
N LYS A 114 -9.45 -20.69 10.34
CA LYS A 114 -10.88 -20.42 10.34
C LYS A 114 -11.29 -19.61 11.56
N PHE A 115 -12.16 -18.63 11.34
CA PHE A 115 -12.70 -17.80 12.41
C PHE A 115 -13.38 -18.62 13.53
N GLN A 116 -14.05 -19.71 13.17
CA GLN A 116 -14.69 -20.61 14.13
C GLN A 116 -13.74 -21.39 15.05
N GLU A 117 -12.43 -21.37 14.79
CA GLU A 117 -11.41 -22.05 15.60
C GLU A 117 -10.91 -21.17 16.75
N LEU A 118 -11.34 -19.90 16.81
CA LEU A 118 -10.91 -18.97 17.85
C LEU A 118 -11.60 -19.26 19.17
N THR A 119 -10.82 -19.12 20.24
CA THR A 119 -11.30 -19.13 21.61
C THR A 119 -12.03 -17.83 21.92
N LYS A 120 -12.84 -17.84 23.00
CA LYS A 120 -13.55 -16.64 23.47
C LYS A 120 -12.57 -15.52 23.82
N GLU A 121 -11.46 -15.91 24.43
CA GLU A 121 -10.37 -15.04 24.88
C GLU A 121 -9.71 -14.37 23.68
N GLU A 122 -9.35 -15.13 22.63
CA GLU A 122 -8.78 -14.59 21.39
C GLU A 122 -9.75 -13.61 20.72
N ILE A 123 -11.04 -13.94 20.61
CA ILE A 123 -12.05 -13.06 19.97
C ILE A 123 -12.17 -11.72 20.72
N LEU A 124 -12.25 -11.77 22.05
CA LEU A 124 -12.38 -10.57 22.87
C LEU A 124 -11.12 -9.70 22.75
N HIS A 125 -9.96 -10.33 22.83
CA HIS A 125 -8.67 -9.65 22.77
C HIS A 125 -8.42 -9.00 21.42
N LEU A 126 -8.70 -9.72 20.32
CA LEU A 126 -8.67 -9.18 18.95
C LEU A 126 -9.59 -7.97 18.80
N SER A 127 -10.83 -8.08 19.31
CA SER A 127 -11.81 -6.99 19.23
C SER A 127 -11.36 -5.75 20.00
N ARG A 128 -10.72 -5.93 21.17
CA ARG A 128 -10.13 -4.83 21.93
C ARG A 128 -8.94 -4.21 21.21
N ALA A 129 -8.05 -5.03 20.65
CA ALA A 129 -6.92 -4.52 19.88
C ALA A 129 -7.37 -3.67 18.69
N ILE A 130 -8.43 -4.07 17.99
CA ILE A 130 -9.03 -3.27 16.92
C ILE A 130 -9.48 -1.89 17.44
N GLN A 131 -10.17 -1.83 18.58
CA GLN A 131 -10.58 -0.56 19.19
C GLN A 131 -9.36 0.30 19.56
N GLY A 132 -8.34 -0.30 20.17
CA GLY A 132 -7.10 0.38 20.56
C GLY A 132 -6.39 0.99 19.34
N LEU A 133 -6.28 0.22 18.25
CA LEU A 133 -5.71 0.72 17.00
C LEU A 133 -6.53 1.85 16.39
N GLN A 134 -7.87 1.79 16.44
CA GLN A 134 -8.69 2.90 15.96
C GLN A 134 -8.48 4.17 16.78
N LEU A 135 -8.38 4.08 18.11
CA LEU A 135 -8.06 5.22 18.97
C LEU A 135 -6.68 5.80 18.65
N MET A 136 -5.68 4.94 18.49
CA MET A 136 -4.33 5.32 18.09
C MET A 136 -4.32 6.04 16.74
N PHE A 137 -4.94 5.46 15.71
CA PHE A 137 -4.95 6.07 14.38
C PHE A 137 -5.82 7.32 14.29
N ASN A 138 -6.85 7.46 15.14
CA ASN A 138 -7.58 8.72 15.30
C ASN A 138 -6.65 9.83 15.78
N GLU A 139 -5.76 9.53 16.75
CA GLU A 139 -4.79 10.51 17.25
C GLU A 139 -3.69 10.84 16.23
N ILE A 140 -3.12 9.82 15.57
CA ILE A 140 -1.99 10.00 14.65
C ILE A 140 -2.42 10.63 13.31
N TYR A 141 -3.56 10.21 12.78
CA TYR A 141 -3.94 10.48 11.39
C TYR A 141 -5.34 11.07 11.19
N SER A 142 -6.22 11.03 12.19
CA SER A 142 -7.60 11.52 12.06
C SER A 142 -8.36 10.99 10.82
N PRO A 143 -8.40 9.67 10.57
CA PRO A 143 -9.17 9.13 9.45
C PRO A 143 -10.67 9.37 9.64
N HIS A 144 -11.38 9.47 8.51
CA HIS A 144 -12.82 9.70 8.48
C HIS A 144 -13.63 8.41 8.66
N GLY A 145 -12.98 7.25 8.58
CA GLY A 145 -13.60 5.94 8.77
C GLY A 145 -12.59 4.82 8.69
N TYR A 146 -13.07 3.58 8.79
CA TYR A 146 -12.24 2.38 8.74
C TYR A 146 -12.94 1.28 7.94
N ASN A 147 -12.16 0.49 7.19
CA ASN A 147 -12.60 -0.85 6.80
C ASN A 147 -11.95 -1.86 7.73
N ILE A 148 -12.79 -2.72 8.29
CA ILE A 148 -12.40 -3.79 9.18
C ILE A 148 -12.97 -5.07 8.59
N GLY A 149 -12.12 -6.07 8.33
CA GLY A 149 -12.59 -7.30 7.71
C GLY A 149 -11.57 -8.41 7.69
N ILE A 150 -12.08 -9.63 7.50
CA ILE A 150 -11.31 -10.84 7.32
C ILE A 150 -11.67 -11.45 5.97
N ASN A 151 -10.68 -11.98 5.27
CA ASN A 151 -10.89 -12.83 4.12
C ASN A 151 -10.50 -14.26 4.52
N GLN A 152 -11.37 -15.24 4.30
CA GLN A 152 -11.14 -16.63 4.67
C GLN A 152 -11.35 -17.55 3.45
N GLY A 153 -10.39 -18.45 3.22
CA GLY A 153 -10.40 -19.37 2.08
C GLY A 153 -10.43 -18.65 0.72
N ALA A 154 -11.21 -19.17 -0.22
CA ALA A 154 -11.32 -18.62 -1.57
C ALA A 154 -11.93 -17.20 -1.66
N ALA A 155 -12.33 -16.60 -0.54
CA ALA A 155 -12.85 -15.23 -0.46
C ALA A 155 -11.75 -14.14 -0.58
N GLY A 156 -10.63 -14.44 -1.23
CA GLY A 156 -9.50 -13.51 -1.38
C GLY A 156 -8.49 -13.54 -0.23
N ALA A 157 -8.42 -14.63 0.55
CA ALA A 157 -7.30 -14.85 1.45
C ALA A 157 -6.05 -15.19 0.62
N SER A 158 -5.03 -14.33 0.66
CA SER A 158 -3.76 -14.56 -0.04
C SER A 158 -2.72 -15.31 0.81
N ILE A 159 -2.98 -15.42 2.13
CA ILE A 159 -2.13 -16.03 3.14
C ILE A 159 -2.97 -16.98 3.99
N ASP A 160 -2.53 -18.23 4.13
CA ASP A 160 -3.17 -19.25 4.94
C ASP A 160 -2.80 -19.08 6.42
N HIS A 161 -3.34 -18.01 7.03
CA HIS A 161 -3.41 -17.74 8.47
C HIS A 161 -4.39 -16.58 8.64
N LEU A 162 -5.41 -16.76 9.46
CA LEU A 162 -6.46 -15.79 9.70
C LEU A 162 -5.88 -14.44 10.16
N HIS A 163 -6.31 -13.34 9.55
CA HIS A 163 -5.88 -11.99 9.91
C HIS A 163 -6.95 -10.96 9.60
N TRP A 164 -7.07 -9.94 10.44
CA TRP A 164 -7.97 -8.80 10.24
C TRP A 164 -7.23 -7.69 9.56
N HIS A 165 -7.79 -7.22 8.46
CA HIS A 165 -7.43 -5.94 7.88
C HIS A 165 -8.09 -4.83 8.66
N LEU A 166 -7.30 -3.90 9.19
CA LEU A 166 -7.75 -2.59 9.64
C LEU A 166 -7.18 -1.55 8.70
N VAL A 167 -8.03 -0.92 7.90
CA VAL A 167 -7.64 0.08 6.89
C VAL A 167 -8.25 1.42 7.25
N PRO A 168 -7.45 2.42 7.69
CA PRO A 168 -7.92 3.79 7.84
C PRO A 168 -8.39 4.36 6.50
N ARG A 169 -9.53 5.05 6.49
CA ARG A 169 -10.15 5.64 5.29
C ARG A 169 -10.30 7.16 5.42
N TYR A 170 -10.11 7.87 4.32
CA TYR A 170 -10.22 9.32 4.20
C TYR A 170 -11.25 9.70 3.14
N THR A 171 -11.73 10.94 3.18
CA THR A 171 -12.56 11.48 2.11
C THR A 171 -11.69 11.72 0.86
N GLN A 172 -12.22 11.43 -0.33
CA GLN A 172 -11.56 11.66 -1.62
C GLN A 172 -10.21 10.94 -1.82
N GLU A 173 -10.14 9.65 -1.50
CA GLU A 173 -8.87 8.91 -1.58
C GLU A 173 -8.38 8.56 -2.99
N LEU A 174 -9.25 8.66 -4.00
CA LEU A 174 -8.91 8.28 -5.37
C LEU A 174 -8.40 9.51 -6.11
N GLY A 175 -7.10 9.53 -6.38
CA GLY A 175 -6.48 10.53 -7.23
C GLY A 175 -6.62 10.21 -8.72
N PHE A 176 -6.43 11.22 -9.58
CA PHE A 176 -6.37 11.02 -11.05
C PHE A 176 -5.34 9.96 -11.46
N ILE A 177 -4.20 9.93 -10.77
CA ILE A 177 -3.11 8.96 -11.02
C ILE A 177 -3.57 7.53 -10.70
N ASP A 178 -4.40 7.33 -9.68
CA ASP A 178 -4.89 6.00 -9.31
C ASP A 178 -5.78 5.42 -10.41
N ILE A 179 -6.62 6.26 -11.02
CA ILE A 179 -7.57 5.86 -12.07
C ILE A 179 -6.85 5.62 -13.41
N VAL A 180 -5.98 6.54 -13.82
CA VAL A 180 -5.34 6.49 -15.16
C VAL A 180 -4.10 5.61 -15.16
N GLY A 181 -3.34 5.59 -14.07
CA GLY A 181 -2.07 4.89 -13.96
C GLY A 181 -2.15 3.52 -13.31
N ASN A 182 -3.33 3.08 -12.86
CA ASN A 182 -3.53 1.85 -12.07
C ASN A 182 -2.50 1.72 -10.92
N THR A 183 -2.09 2.86 -10.36
CA THR A 183 -1.00 2.98 -9.39
C THR A 183 -1.43 3.88 -8.27
N ARG A 184 -1.30 3.41 -7.02
CA ARG A 184 -1.63 4.21 -5.86
C ARG A 184 -0.42 4.99 -5.34
N VAL A 185 -0.62 6.28 -5.08
CA VAL A 185 0.34 7.12 -4.35
C VAL A 185 -0.02 7.11 -2.87
N VAL A 186 0.87 6.62 -2.02
CA VAL A 186 0.71 6.69 -0.56
C VAL A 186 1.39 7.93 -0.01
N VAL A 187 0.74 8.66 0.89
CA VAL A 187 1.19 9.96 1.44
C VAL A 187 2.30 9.84 2.48
N GLU A 188 2.62 8.63 2.93
CA GLU A 188 3.72 8.37 3.87
C GLU A 188 4.29 6.98 3.61
N GLY A 189 5.62 6.87 3.48
CA GLY A 189 6.29 5.57 3.34
C GLY A 189 6.19 4.71 4.61
N LEU A 190 6.35 3.39 4.45
CA LEU A 190 6.22 2.42 5.55
C LEU A 190 7.10 2.76 6.78
N ASP A 191 8.33 3.21 6.56
CA ASP A 191 9.27 3.53 7.64
C ASP A 191 8.77 4.71 8.51
N GLY A 192 8.12 5.70 7.89
CA GLY A 192 7.53 6.85 8.60
C GLY A 192 6.31 6.46 9.42
N VAL A 193 5.43 5.66 8.83
CA VAL A 193 4.27 5.07 9.53
C VAL A 193 4.75 4.24 10.72
N MET A 194 5.77 3.42 10.51
CA MET A 194 6.29 2.52 11.55
C MET A 194 6.79 3.31 12.76
N LYS A 195 7.55 4.38 12.53
CA LYS A 195 8.04 5.23 13.62
C LYS A 195 6.90 5.81 14.46
N LYS A 196 5.88 6.39 13.81
CA LYS A 196 4.73 6.98 14.51
C LYS A 196 3.94 5.96 15.31
N VAL A 197 3.76 4.75 14.75
CA VAL A 197 3.07 3.67 15.44
C VAL A 197 3.86 3.20 16.66
N GLN A 198 5.18 3.02 16.54
CA GLN A 198 6.03 2.64 17.68
C GLN A 198 6.01 3.66 18.82
N GLU A 199 5.93 4.96 18.50
CA GLU A 199 5.84 6.02 19.51
C GLU A 199 4.52 6.02 20.29
N ASN A 200 3.46 5.42 19.74
CA ASN A 200 2.11 5.48 20.32
C ASN A 200 1.54 4.13 20.77
N VAL A 201 2.13 3.00 20.36
CA VAL A 201 1.58 1.67 20.61
C VAL A 201 1.34 1.40 22.11
N ASP A 202 2.30 1.76 22.96
CA ASP A 202 2.25 1.50 24.41
C ASP A 202 1.14 2.30 25.11
N LYS A 203 0.71 3.43 24.53
CA LYS A 203 -0.39 4.24 25.05
C LYS A 203 -1.74 3.57 24.85
N PHE A 204 -1.91 2.83 23.75
CA PHE A 204 -3.22 2.31 23.33
C PHE A 204 -3.37 0.79 23.42
N LEU A 205 -2.26 0.04 23.52
CA LEU A 205 -2.25 -1.42 23.60
C LEU A 205 -1.48 -1.92 24.83
N ASN A 206 -1.73 -1.34 26.00
CA ASN A 206 -1.15 -1.80 27.26
C ASN A 206 -2.08 -2.75 28.04
N SER A 207 -1.53 -3.40 29.07
CA SER A 207 -2.28 -4.35 29.89
C SER A 207 -3.50 -3.76 30.60
N GLU A 208 -3.48 -2.45 30.92
CA GLU A 208 -4.64 -1.79 31.54
C GLU A 208 -5.78 -1.62 30.55
N PHE A 209 -5.46 -1.24 29.31
CA PHE A 209 -6.43 -1.11 28.23
C PHE A 209 -7.19 -2.42 27.98
N PHE A 210 -6.48 -3.56 27.98
CA PHE A 210 -7.10 -4.87 27.81
C PHE A 210 -7.93 -5.33 29.03
N LYS A 211 -7.55 -4.89 30.24
CA LYS A 211 -8.28 -5.21 31.49
C LYS A 211 -9.53 -4.36 31.73
N GLY A 212 -9.66 -3.20 31.09
CA GLY A 212 -10.79 -2.28 31.27
C GLY A 212 -12.13 -2.77 30.69
N PHE A 213 -12.38 -4.07 30.66
CA PHE A 213 -13.62 -4.70 30.20
C PHE A 213 -14.11 -5.74 31.20
N ASP A 214 -14.60 -5.26 32.34
CA ASP A 214 -15.49 -6.02 33.21
C ASP A 214 -16.83 -5.29 33.32
#